data_AF-A0A0M7KE69-F1
#
_entry.id   AF-A0A0M7KE69-F1
#
_cell.length_a   1.000
_cell.length_b   1.000
_cell.length_c   1.000
_cell.angle_alpha   90.00
_cell.angle_beta   90.00
_cell.angle_gamma   90.00
#
_symmetry.space_group_name_H-M   'P 1'
#
loop_
_entity.id
_entity.type
_entity.pdbx_description
1 polymer ?
#
loop_
_entity_poly.entity_id
_entity_poly.type
_entity_poly.pdbx_seq_one_letter_code
_entity_poly.pdbx_strand_id
1 'polypeptide(L)'
;MSTVATYSYTHSVTYVTDNILKSLKDIILLSGLDPEHFADRWESNTRAIKTWLGTGDLRKVILEIYNPATDKLVTRWDIDIVYGWSDGDGSFWTDTEQLKYAIKKAGLLPSQAKYKLMLDTKPGRPDVEGWSKGSYRSTDGMVKQSLGSTVEHSGLAGQAGYWRQR
;
A
#
# COMPACT_ATOMS: atom_id res chain seq x y z
N MET A 1 -26.31 17.16 -18.97
CA MET A 1 -26.53 16.83 -17.55
C MET A 1 -25.77 15.54 -17.27
N SER A 2 -24.72 15.60 -16.46
CA SER A 2 -24.02 14.40 -15.98
C SER A 2 -24.73 13.91 -14.72
N THR A 3 -25.29 12.71 -14.78
CA THR A 3 -25.95 12.04 -13.65
C THR A 3 -24.91 11.71 -12.60
N VAL A 4 -25.16 12.08 -11.34
CA VAL A 4 -24.31 11.70 -10.20
C VAL A 4 -24.39 10.19 -10.03
N ALA A 5 -23.26 9.49 -10.13
CA ALA A 5 -23.20 8.04 -10.00
C ALA A 5 -23.01 7.67 -8.53
N THR A 6 -24.01 7.06 -7.91
CA THR A 6 -23.87 6.44 -6.59
C THR A 6 -23.05 5.15 -6.73
N TYR A 7 -21.81 5.13 -6.22
CA TYR A 7 -20.94 3.97 -6.34
C TYR A 7 -21.20 2.95 -5.22
N SER A 8 -21.32 1.67 -5.57
CA SER A 8 -21.41 0.59 -4.58
C SER A 8 -20.08 0.38 -3.84
N TYR A 9 -20.14 -0.24 -2.66
CA TYR A 9 -18.97 -0.68 -1.88
C TYR A 9 -17.93 -1.41 -2.73
N THR A 10 -18.37 -2.30 -3.61
CA THR A 10 -17.51 -3.08 -4.51
C THR A 10 -16.75 -2.23 -5.55
N HIS A 11 -17.36 -1.13 -6.02
CA HIS A 11 -16.68 -0.16 -6.88
C HIS A 11 -15.60 0.57 -6.09
N SER A 12 -15.93 1.03 -4.87
CA SER A 12 -14.96 1.69 -3.97
C SER A 12 -13.76 0.79 -3.66
N VAL A 13 -13.98 -0.50 -3.36
CA VAL A 13 -12.90 -1.47 -3.11
C VAL A 13 -12.00 -1.65 -4.32
N THR A 14 -12.57 -1.80 -5.52
CA THR A 14 -11.80 -1.98 -6.76
C THR A 14 -10.93 -0.74 -7.01
N TYR A 15 -11.53 0.42 -6.82
CA TYR A 15 -10.89 1.71 -7.03
C TYR A 15 -9.72 1.97 -6.07
N VAL A 16 -9.96 1.77 -4.77
CA VAL A 16 -8.93 1.93 -3.73
C VAL A 16 -7.80 0.93 -3.94
N THR A 17 -8.11 -0.31 -4.35
CA THR A 17 -7.09 -1.32 -4.65
C THR A 17 -6.16 -0.87 -5.78
N ASP A 18 -6.72 -0.41 -6.90
CA ASP A 18 -5.94 0.02 -8.05
C ASP A 18 -5.05 1.23 -7.72
N ASN A 19 -5.58 2.21 -7.00
CA ASN A 19 -4.80 3.38 -6.58
C ASN A 19 -3.70 3.06 -5.57
N ILE A 20 -3.95 2.13 -4.63
CA ILE A 20 -2.90 1.64 -3.73
C ILE A 20 -1.77 1.00 -4.53
N LEU A 21 -2.09 0.10 -5.46
CA LEU A 21 -1.08 -0.59 -6.27
C LEU A 21 -0.32 0.36 -7.20
N LYS A 22 -1.00 1.35 -7.80
CA LYS A 22 -0.36 2.41 -8.59
C LYS A 22 0.59 3.24 -7.73
N SER A 23 0.17 3.65 -6.54
CA SER A 23 1.01 4.42 -5.61
C SER A 23 2.26 3.63 -5.20
N LEU A 24 2.12 2.32 -4.94
CA LEU A 24 3.26 1.45 -4.64
C LEU A 24 4.19 1.26 -5.86
N LYS A 25 3.64 1.16 -7.07
CA LYS A 25 4.44 1.11 -8.31
C LYS A 25 5.24 2.41 -8.49
N ASP A 26 4.62 3.55 -8.23
CA ASP A 26 5.31 4.85 -8.29
C ASP A 26 6.41 4.93 -7.23
N ILE A 27 6.19 4.43 -6.01
CA ILE A 27 7.23 4.30 -4.99
C ILE A 27 8.41 3.49 -5.52
N ILE A 28 8.17 2.32 -6.12
CA ILE A 28 9.23 1.44 -6.66
C ILE A 28 10.02 2.17 -7.75
N LEU A 29 9.33 2.77 -8.72
CA LEU A 29 9.94 3.50 -9.84
C LEU A 29 10.78 4.69 -9.37
N LEU A 30 10.21 5.55 -8.52
CA LEU A 30 10.89 6.75 -8.02
C LEU A 30 12.02 6.43 -7.05
N SER A 31 12.00 5.24 -6.45
CA SER A 31 13.10 4.72 -5.64
C SER A 31 14.22 4.11 -6.49
N GLY A 32 14.07 4.05 -7.83
CA GLY A 32 15.05 3.49 -8.75
C GLY A 32 15.11 1.96 -8.75
N LEU A 33 14.07 1.29 -8.28
CA LEU A 33 13.98 -0.18 -8.25
C LEU A 33 13.35 -0.70 -9.54
N ASP A 34 13.67 -1.94 -9.91
CA ASP A 34 13.08 -2.64 -11.05
C ASP A 34 11.59 -2.95 -10.80
N PRO A 35 10.64 -2.46 -11.63
CA PRO A 35 9.22 -2.70 -11.44
C PRO A 35 8.71 -4.05 -12.00
N GLU A 36 9.53 -4.80 -12.75
CA GLU A 36 9.08 -6.00 -13.48
C GLU A 36 8.41 -7.02 -12.54
N HIS A 37 9.07 -7.35 -11.43
CA HIS A 37 8.50 -8.26 -10.43
C HIS A 37 7.20 -7.76 -9.80
N PHE A 38 6.95 -6.44 -9.77
CA PHE A 38 5.70 -5.90 -9.24
C PHE A 38 4.57 -6.00 -10.27
N ALA A 39 4.89 -5.78 -11.55
CA ALA A 39 3.96 -5.93 -12.65
C ALA A 39 3.50 -7.40 -12.81
N ASP A 40 4.42 -8.36 -12.73
CA ASP A 40 4.09 -9.79 -12.83
C ASP A 40 3.13 -10.25 -11.74
N ARG A 41 3.27 -9.69 -10.53
CA ARG A 41 2.42 -10.01 -9.37
C ARG A 41 1.18 -9.14 -9.27
N TRP A 42 0.92 -8.26 -10.25
CA TRP A 42 -0.18 -7.29 -10.20
C TRP A 42 -1.54 -7.96 -9.95
N GLU A 43 -1.87 -9.01 -10.70
CA GLU A 43 -3.14 -9.73 -10.56
C GLU A 43 -3.26 -10.45 -9.21
N SER A 44 -2.17 -11.08 -8.74
CA SER A 44 -2.13 -11.75 -7.44
C SER A 44 -2.32 -10.76 -6.28
N ASN A 45 -1.66 -9.59 -6.35
CA ASN A 45 -1.78 -8.51 -5.37
C ASN A 45 -3.19 -7.92 -5.39
N THR A 46 -3.73 -7.65 -6.58
CA THR A 46 -5.08 -7.12 -6.77
C THR A 46 -6.12 -8.05 -6.16
N ARG A 47 -6.02 -9.36 -6.43
CA ARG A 47 -6.95 -10.35 -5.88
C ARG A 47 -6.94 -10.33 -4.35
N ALA A 48 -5.78 -10.38 -3.71
CA ALA A 48 -5.70 -10.42 -2.25
C ALA A 48 -6.19 -9.13 -1.59
N ILE A 49 -5.78 -7.96 -2.11
CA ILE A 49 -6.22 -6.67 -1.58
C ILE A 49 -7.72 -6.51 -1.76
N LYS A 50 -8.28 -6.80 -2.95
CA LYS A 50 -9.74 -6.71 -3.17
C LYS A 50 -10.51 -7.65 -2.25
N THR A 51 -10.06 -8.88 -2.07
CA THR A 51 -10.73 -9.84 -1.19
C THR A 51 -10.77 -9.34 0.25
N TRP A 52 -9.63 -8.95 0.82
CA TRP A 52 -9.56 -8.55 2.23
C TRP A 52 -10.06 -7.12 2.49
N LEU A 53 -10.04 -6.22 1.50
CA LEU A 53 -10.83 -4.99 1.57
C LEU A 53 -12.32 -5.30 1.51
N GLY A 54 -12.71 -6.21 0.63
CA GLY A 54 -14.08 -6.70 0.44
C GLY A 54 -14.71 -7.19 1.74
N THR A 55 -13.97 -8.00 2.50
CA THR A 55 -14.43 -8.56 3.79
C THR A 55 -14.17 -7.65 4.99
N GLY A 56 -13.47 -6.53 4.81
CA GLY A 56 -13.10 -5.64 5.91
C GLY A 56 -11.98 -6.20 6.81
N ASP A 57 -11.21 -7.17 6.32
CA ASP A 57 -10.13 -7.83 7.05
C ASP A 57 -8.77 -7.17 6.84
N LEU A 58 -8.58 -6.41 5.76
CA LEU A 58 -7.31 -5.76 5.45
C LEU A 58 -7.07 -4.57 6.39
N ARG A 59 -5.98 -4.63 7.15
CA ARG A 59 -5.58 -3.55 8.06
C ARG A 59 -4.57 -2.61 7.41
N LYS A 60 -3.58 -3.17 6.71
CA LYS A 60 -2.47 -2.41 6.12
C LYS A 60 -1.95 -3.08 4.86
N VAL A 61 -1.53 -2.26 3.90
CA VAL A 61 -0.69 -2.69 2.78
C VAL A 61 0.73 -2.22 3.03
N ILE A 62 1.68 -3.15 3.05
CA ILE A 62 3.06 -2.89 3.49
C ILE A 62 4.02 -3.28 2.38
N LEU A 63 4.84 -2.33 1.92
CA LEU A 63 5.94 -2.58 1.01
C LEU A 63 7.27 -2.50 1.77
N GLU A 64 7.87 -3.65 2.03
CA GLU A 64 9.22 -3.73 2.60
C GLU A 64 10.24 -3.64 1.48
N ILE A 65 11.19 -2.71 1.60
CA ILE A 65 12.38 -2.64 0.76
C ILE A 65 13.56 -3.09 1.62
N TYR A 66 14.29 -4.10 1.17
CA TYR A 66 15.29 -4.81 1.95
C TYR A 66 16.56 -5.10 1.15
N ASN A 67 17.67 -5.29 1.87
CA ASN A 67 18.92 -5.74 1.28
C ASN A 67 18.91 -7.28 1.20
N PRO A 68 18.94 -7.89 0.00
CA PRO A 68 18.84 -9.34 -0.15
C PRO A 68 20.07 -10.10 0.38
N ALA A 69 21.23 -9.46 0.54
CA ALA A 69 22.44 -10.11 1.05
C ALA A 69 22.41 -10.30 2.58
N THR A 70 21.70 -9.41 3.29
CA THR A 70 21.63 -9.43 4.77
C THR A 70 20.23 -9.70 5.31
N ASP A 71 19.24 -9.74 4.42
CA ASP A 71 17.81 -9.80 4.71
C ASP A 71 17.28 -8.69 5.62
N LYS A 72 18.03 -7.59 5.76
CA LYS A 72 17.67 -6.44 6.61
C LYS A 72 16.82 -5.43 5.85
N LEU A 73 15.88 -4.84 6.57
CA LEU A 73 15.02 -3.76 6.08
C LEU A 73 15.87 -2.50 5.82
N VAL A 74 15.65 -1.86 4.67
CA VAL A 74 16.25 -0.57 4.30
C VAL A 74 15.24 0.55 4.52
N THR A 75 14.02 0.37 4.00
CA THR A 75 12.89 1.27 4.21
C THR A 75 11.59 0.46 4.13
N ARG A 76 10.51 0.99 4.70
CA ARG A 76 9.19 0.36 4.66
C ARG A 76 8.11 1.39 4.42
N TRP A 77 7.20 1.10 3.51
CA TRP A 77 6.02 1.92 3.26
C TRP A 77 4.79 1.21 3.79
N ASP A 78 4.06 1.89 4.66
CA ASP A 78 2.82 1.38 5.25
C ASP A 78 1.66 2.24 4.72
N ILE A 79 0.62 1.60 4.19
CA ILE A 79 -0.67 2.23 3.88
C ILE A 79 -1.70 1.60 4.82
N ASP A 80 -2.05 2.33 5.87
CA ASP A 80 -3.03 1.95 6.88
C ASP A 80 -4.45 2.14 6.31
N ILE A 81 -5.27 1.08 6.32
CA ILE A 81 -6.65 1.12 5.79
C ILE A 81 -7.60 1.69 6.83
N VAL A 82 -8.35 2.72 6.44
CA VAL A 82 -9.37 3.38 7.25
C VAL A 82 -10.73 3.08 6.63
N TYR A 83 -11.55 2.31 7.34
CA TYR A 83 -12.93 2.01 6.96
C TYR A 83 -13.86 3.07 7.55
N GLY A 84 -13.98 4.21 6.89
CA GLY A 84 -15.12 5.11 7.07
C GLY A 84 -16.17 4.78 6.01
N TRP A 85 -17.45 4.77 6.35
CA TRP A 85 -18.51 4.68 5.35
C TRP A 85 -19.48 5.82 5.62
N SER A 86 -19.60 6.72 4.66
CA SER A 86 -20.67 7.70 4.61
C SER A 86 -21.29 7.64 3.23
N ASP A 87 -22.61 7.54 3.16
CA ASP A 87 -23.41 7.38 1.94
C ASP A 87 -23.40 8.63 1.02
N GLY A 88 -22.51 9.58 1.28
CA GLY A 88 -22.37 10.83 0.53
C GLY A 88 -21.31 10.72 -0.57
N ASP A 89 -21.51 11.49 -1.64
CA ASP A 89 -20.60 11.66 -2.77
C ASP A 89 -19.16 11.90 -2.30
N GLY A 90 -18.42 10.80 -2.16
CA GLY A 90 -17.07 10.81 -1.60
C GLY A 90 -16.14 11.63 -2.48
N SER A 91 -15.41 12.55 -1.86
CA SER A 91 -14.35 13.29 -2.54
C SER A 91 -13.25 12.33 -2.96
N PHE A 92 -12.92 12.31 -4.24
CA PHE A 92 -11.83 11.49 -4.77
C PHE A 92 -10.54 12.31 -4.79
N TRP A 93 -9.51 11.84 -4.08
CA TRP A 93 -8.17 12.38 -4.26
C TRP A 93 -7.09 11.35 -3.93
N THR A 94 -5.98 11.44 -4.68
CA THR A 94 -4.73 10.72 -4.41
C THR A 94 -3.62 11.77 -4.39
N ASP A 95 -2.97 12.00 -3.24
CA ASP A 95 -1.82 12.91 -3.16
C ASP A 95 -0.51 12.14 -3.29
N THR A 96 -0.04 12.04 -4.54
CA THR A 96 1.23 11.40 -4.89
C THR A 96 2.44 12.33 -4.71
N GLU A 97 2.24 13.64 -4.47
CA GLU A 97 3.34 14.59 -4.31
C GLU A 97 4.01 14.45 -2.94
N GLN A 98 3.23 14.22 -1.88
CA GLN A 98 3.77 13.94 -0.55
C GLN A 98 4.62 12.65 -0.56
N LEU A 99 4.17 11.63 -1.29
CA LEU A 99 4.91 10.39 -1.52
C LEU A 99 6.23 10.66 -2.26
N LYS A 100 6.20 11.40 -3.37
CA LYS A 100 7.41 11.80 -4.13
C LYS A 100 8.43 12.52 -3.26
N TYR A 101 7.98 13.48 -2.45
CA TYR A 101 8.87 14.22 -1.55
C TYR A 101 9.48 13.30 -0.48
N ALA A 102 8.68 12.41 0.11
CA ALA A 102 9.15 11.46 1.10
C ALA A 102 10.16 10.46 0.51
N ILE A 103 9.97 9.99 -0.73
CA ILE A 103 10.92 9.10 -1.43
C ILE A 103 12.26 9.81 -1.63
N LYS A 104 12.26 11.06 -2.12
CA LYS A 104 13.48 11.86 -2.24
C LYS A 104 14.18 12.06 -0.89
N LYS A 105 13.43 12.25 0.18
CA LYS A 105 13.95 12.42 1.54
C LYS A 105 14.43 11.11 2.19
N ALA A 106 13.91 9.97 1.76
CA ALA A 106 14.33 8.66 2.27
C ALA A 106 15.77 8.28 1.86
N GLY A 107 16.33 9.00 0.88
CA GLY A 107 17.73 8.86 0.48
C GLY A 107 17.96 7.80 -0.58
N LEU A 108 19.24 7.50 -0.85
CA LEU A 108 19.64 6.53 -1.85
C LEU A 108 19.44 5.10 -1.34
N LEU A 109 18.79 4.27 -2.15
CA LEU A 109 18.70 2.84 -1.89
C LEU A 109 19.93 2.10 -2.43
N PRO A 110 20.33 0.97 -1.80
CA PRO A 110 21.31 0.06 -2.38
C PRO A 110 20.87 -0.41 -3.77
N SER A 111 21.79 -0.48 -4.74
CA SER A 111 21.49 -0.91 -6.12
C SER A 111 20.94 -2.33 -6.23
N GLN A 112 21.22 -3.17 -5.23
CA GLN A 112 20.73 -4.55 -5.14
C GLN A 112 19.48 -4.69 -4.26
N ALA A 113 18.89 -3.59 -3.78
CA ALA A 113 17.72 -3.66 -2.92
C ALA A 113 16.56 -4.37 -3.65
N LYS A 114 15.85 -5.22 -2.90
CA LYS A 114 14.64 -5.89 -3.36
C LYS A 114 13.45 -5.39 -2.56
N TYR A 115 12.25 -5.63 -3.06
CA TYR A 115 11.03 -5.31 -2.35
C TYR A 115 10.13 -6.54 -2.16
N LYS A 116 9.26 -6.47 -1.15
CA LYS A 116 8.26 -7.50 -0.86
C LYS A 116 6.97 -6.81 -0.41
N LEU A 117 5.87 -7.14 -1.07
CA LEU A 117 4.54 -6.74 -0.64
C LEU A 117 4.03 -7.70 0.43
N MET A 118 3.55 -7.15 1.54
CA MET A 118 2.92 -7.86 2.64
C MET A 118 1.59 -7.18 2.99
N LEU A 119 0.63 -7.97 3.43
CA LEU A 119 -0.72 -7.50 3.76
C LEU A 119 -1.01 -7.83 5.21
N ASP A 120 -1.18 -6.79 6.03
CA ASP A 120 -1.60 -6.95 7.41
C ASP A 120 -3.11 -7.15 7.46
N THR A 121 -3.57 -8.18 8.15
CA THR A 121 -4.97 -8.63 8.12
C THR A 121 -5.45 -9.08 9.48
N LYS A 122 -6.77 -9.01 9.72
CA LYS A 122 -7.39 -9.54 10.93
C LYS A 122 -7.19 -11.07 11.03
N PRO A 123 -7.08 -11.61 12.26
CA PRO A 123 -7.19 -13.05 12.45
C PRO A 123 -8.59 -13.50 12.02
N GLY A 124 -8.69 -14.53 11.17
CA GLY A 124 -9.97 -15.04 10.64
C GLY A 124 -10.29 -14.62 9.20
N ARG A 125 -9.40 -13.89 8.52
CA ARG A 125 -9.55 -13.58 7.09
C ARG A 125 -9.74 -14.87 6.25
N PRO A 126 -10.49 -14.82 5.15
CA PRO A 126 -10.55 -15.94 4.21
C PRO A 126 -9.20 -16.16 3.53
N ASP A 127 -8.88 -17.42 3.25
CA ASP A 127 -7.67 -17.78 2.51
C ASP A 127 -7.74 -17.25 1.07
N VAL A 128 -6.60 -16.79 0.56
CA VAL A 128 -6.41 -16.37 -0.82
C VAL A 128 -5.27 -17.19 -1.39
N GLU A 129 -5.51 -17.87 -2.50
CA GLU A 129 -4.51 -18.70 -3.16
C GLU A 129 -3.21 -17.92 -3.44
N GLY A 130 -2.07 -18.54 -3.17
CA GLY A 130 -0.74 -17.92 -3.29
C GLY A 130 -0.34 -17.01 -2.13
N TRP A 131 -1.21 -16.81 -1.13
CA TRP A 131 -0.93 -16.03 0.07
C TRP A 131 -0.91 -16.92 1.32
N SER A 132 0.12 -16.75 2.15
CA SER A 132 0.30 -17.47 3.40
C SER A 132 0.72 -16.54 4.53
N LYS A 133 0.80 -17.06 5.76
CA LYS A 133 1.29 -16.29 6.91
C LYS A 133 2.78 -15.99 6.71
N GLY A 134 3.18 -14.75 6.99
CA GLY A 134 4.57 -14.30 6.96
C GLY A 134 4.94 -13.52 8.22
N SER A 135 6.21 -13.17 8.34
CA SER A 135 6.74 -12.28 9.37
C SER A 135 7.34 -11.03 8.73
N TYR A 136 7.20 -9.89 9.41
CA TYR A 136 7.86 -8.66 9.03
C TYR A 136 9.36 -8.72 9.33
N ARG A 137 10.13 -7.95 8.59
CA ARG A 137 11.51 -7.64 8.96
C ARG A 137 11.53 -6.66 10.13
N SER A 138 12.59 -6.73 10.95
CA SER A 138 12.71 -5.83 12.10
C SER A 138 12.78 -4.36 11.65
N THR A 139 12.16 -3.49 12.45
CA THR A 139 12.21 -2.03 12.32
C THR A 139 13.07 -1.38 13.42
N ASP A 140 13.90 -2.18 14.08
CA ASP A 140 14.81 -1.68 15.12
C ASP A 140 15.75 -0.61 14.57
N GLY A 141 15.86 0.50 15.30
CA GLY A 141 16.67 1.66 14.88
C GLY A 141 16.01 2.55 13.82
N MET A 142 14.78 2.25 13.41
CA MET A 142 14.02 3.07 12.46
C MET A 142 12.98 3.96 13.17
N VAL A 143 12.49 4.97 12.45
CA VAL A 143 11.39 5.84 12.88
C VAL A 143 10.31 5.92 11.81
N LYS A 144 9.05 5.73 12.20
CA LYS A 144 7.89 5.93 11.31
C LYS A 144 7.58 7.42 11.20
N GLN A 145 7.45 7.90 9.97
CA GLN A 145 6.93 9.21 9.62
C GLN A 145 5.56 9.03 8.95
N SER A 146 4.53 9.64 9.53
CA SER A 146 3.21 9.69 8.90
C SER A 146 3.20 10.75 7.78
N LEU A 147 2.54 10.41 6.67
CA LEU A 147 2.29 11.27 5.53
C LEU A 147 0.82 11.67 5.40
N GLY A 148 -0.06 11.20 6.30
CA GLY A 148 -1.49 11.51 6.26
C GLY A 148 -2.25 10.65 5.25
N SER A 149 -3.47 11.08 4.91
CA SER A 149 -4.30 10.38 3.91
C SER A 149 -3.67 10.54 2.53
N THR A 150 -3.51 9.45 1.79
CA THR A 150 -2.96 9.47 0.42
C THR A 150 -3.94 8.93 -0.61
N VAL A 151 -5.01 8.27 -0.18
CA VAL A 151 -6.09 7.80 -1.04
C VAL A 151 -7.40 7.86 -0.24
N GLU A 152 -8.46 8.37 -0.83
CA GLU A 152 -9.78 8.38 -0.23
C GLU A 152 -10.86 8.14 -1.28
N HIS A 153 -11.83 7.29 -0.95
CA HIS A 153 -13.03 7.07 -1.76
C HIS A 153 -14.23 6.71 -0.88
N SER A 154 -15.23 7.60 -0.83
CA SER A 154 -16.51 7.37 -0.13
C SER A 154 -16.35 6.92 1.33
N GLY A 155 -15.33 7.46 2.02
CA GLY A 155 -14.96 7.12 3.40
C GLY A 155 -13.93 5.99 3.55
N LEU A 156 -13.72 5.15 2.52
CA LEU A 156 -12.61 4.20 2.50
C LEU A 156 -11.32 4.94 2.16
N ALA A 157 -10.45 5.10 3.15
CA ALA A 157 -9.20 5.84 2.99
C ALA A 157 -7.98 4.97 3.27
N GLY A 158 -6.84 5.38 2.72
CA GLY A 158 -5.52 4.83 2.99
C GLY A 158 -4.60 5.93 3.52
N GLN A 159 -4.11 5.77 4.74
CA GLN A 159 -3.15 6.68 5.35
C GLN A 159 -1.74 6.15 5.14
N ALA A 160 -0.90 6.91 4.43
CA ALA A 160 0.48 6.50 4.21
C ALA A 160 1.40 6.91 5.36
N GLY A 161 2.40 6.08 5.59
CA GLY A 161 3.58 6.43 6.37
C GLY A 161 4.77 5.62 5.89
N TYR A 162 5.96 6.08 6.23
CA TYR A 162 7.19 5.37 5.86
C TYR A 162 8.17 5.30 7.02
N TRP A 163 8.97 4.24 7.02
CA TRP A 163 10.01 3.99 8.01
C TRP A 163 11.35 4.35 7.41
N ARG A 164 12.11 5.18 8.12
CA ARG A 164 13.49 5.52 7.74
C ARG A 164 14.44 5.26 8.90
N GLN A 165 15.72 5.09 8.60
CA GLN A 165 16.74 5.07 9.62
C GLN A 165 16.75 6.40 10.39
N ARG A 166 16.98 6.33 11.71
CA ARG A 166 17.15 7.51 12.56
C ARG A 166 18.34 8.37 12.13
#